data_AF-A0A7C1VZW9-F1
#
_entry.id   AF-A0A7C1VZW9-F1
#
_cell.length_a   1.000
_cell.length_b   1.000
_cell.length_c   1.000
_cell.angle_alpha   90.00
_cell.angle_beta   90.00
_cell.angle_gamma   90.00
#
_symmetry.space_group_name_H-M   'P 1'
#
loop_
_entity.id
_entity.type
_entity.pdbx_description
1 polymer ?
#
loop_
_entity_poly.entity_id
_entity_poly.type
_entity_poly.pdbx_seq_one_letter_code
_entity_poly.pdbx_strand_id
1 'polypeptide(L)'
;MIYWSYRTGILESWKSGRERICMIGRYRVFFDTNVLAYLHDKGSPEKRHVVRELLSSWFPTGKMVVSTQVLQELYVVLTKKLRPPVPPGEALEELERLNLGAKTVVVTPELIFRAVRIHAENAISFWDALIVSAASYGGCRIIFTEDLNPGQVIEGVRVENPFVR
;
A
#
# COMPACT_ATOMS: atom_id res chain seq x y z
N MET A 1 -2.34 13.71 -19.98
CA MET A 1 -3.69 13.30 -19.54
C MET A 1 -4.04 12.00 -20.25
N ILE A 2 -3.68 10.85 -19.65
CA ILE A 2 -3.91 9.53 -20.24
C ILE A 2 -5.11 8.92 -19.53
N TYR A 3 -6.25 8.89 -20.22
CA TYR A 3 -7.45 8.17 -19.79
C TYR A 3 -7.22 6.67 -20.01
N TRP A 4 -7.10 5.90 -18.93
CA TRP A 4 -7.14 4.44 -19.01
C TRP A 4 -8.61 4.00 -18.96
N SER A 5 -9.01 3.19 -19.93
CA SER A 5 -10.33 2.55 -19.98
C SER A 5 -10.31 1.31 -19.08
N TYR A 6 -11.09 1.32 -18.01
CA TYR A 6 -11.10 0.26 -16.99
C TYR A 6 -12.27 -0.68 -17.20
N ARG A 7 -11.99 -1.98 -17.44
CA ARG A 7 -12.96 -3.06 -17.19
C ARG A 7 -12.75 -3.55 -15.76
N THR A 8 -13.84 -3.59 -15.01
CA THR A 8 -13.94 -4.02 -13.61
C THR A 8 -13.77 -5.55 -13.52
N GLY A 9 -12.58 -6.06 -13.22
CA GLY A 9 -12.31 -7.50 -13.13
C GLY A 9 -12.09 -8.03 -11.70
N ILE A 10 -11.49 -7.25 -10.80
CA ILE A 10 -11.02 -7.75 -9.49
C ILE A 10 -12.01 -7.42 -8.35
N LEU A 11 -13.10 -6.70 -8.64
CA LEU A 11 -14.12 -6.34 -7.63
C LEU A 11 -15.09 -7.51 -7.30
N GLU A 12 -15.10 -8.58 -8.09
CA GLU A 12 -16.13 -9.63 -8.01
C GLU A 12 -15.87 -10.72 -6.95
N SER A 13 -14.63 -10.98 -6.52
CA SER A 13 -14.29 -12.23 -5.80
C SER A 13 -14.24 -12.16 -4.27
N TRP A 14 -14.86 -11.18 -3.67
CA TRP A 14 -14.94 -11.03 -2.22
C TRP A 14 -16.45 -11.16 -1.85
N LYS A 15 -16.87 -11.63 -0.66
CA LYS A 15 -18.31 -11.89 -0.40
C LYS A 15 -19.24 -10.70 -0.74
N SER A 16 -20.21 -10.89 -1.66
CA SER A 16 -21.20 -9.92 -2.15
C SER A 16 -20.63 -8.62 -2.76
N GLY A 17 -20.56 -8.55 -4.10
CA GLY A 17 -20.05 -7.39 -4.86
C GLY A 17 -20.77 -6.04 -4.65
N ARG A 18 -21.93 -6.01 -3.97
CA ARG A 18 -22.69 -4.75 -3.74
C ARG A 18 -22.26 -3.96 -2.50
N GLU A 19 -21.82 -4.62 -1.44
CA GLU A 19 -21.43 -3.91 -0.20
C GLU A 19 -20.06 -3.22 -0.32
N ARG A 20 -19.15 -3.77 -1.14
CA ARG A 20 -17.78 -3.23 -1.26
C ARG A 20 -17.63 -2.02 -2.16
N ILE A 21 -18.38 -1.95 -3.25
CA ILE A 21 -18.40 -0.73 -4.10
C ILE A 21 -18.89 0.46 -3.26
N CYS A 22 -19.77 0.22 -2.29
CA CYS A 22 -20.26 1.23 -1.35
C CYS A 22 -19.24 1.66 -0.28
N MET A 23 -18.15 0.88 -0.08
CA MET A 23 -17.17 1.06 1.00
C MET A 23 -15.85 1.72 0.54
N ILE A 24 -15.51 1.62 -0.74
CA ILE A 24 -14.36 2.31 -1.33
C ILE A 24 -14.52 3.81 -1.12
N GLY A 25 -13.48 4.46 -0.59
CA GLY A 25 -13.48 5.90 -0.30
C GLY A 25 -14.18 6.32 1.01
N ARG A 26 -14.83 5.41 1.76
CA ARG A 26 -15.41 5.74 3.09
C ARG A 26 -14.39 5.80 4.21
N TYR A 27 -13.25 5.15 4.02
CA TYR A 27 -12.15 5.08 5.00
C TYR A 27 -10.82 5.18 4.27
N ARG A 28 -9.74 5.41 5.03
CA ARG A 28 -8.38 5.44 4.50
C ARG A 28 -7.77 4.06 4.43
N VAL A 29 -6.94 3.85 3.42
CA VAL A 29 -6.18 2.62 3.22
C VAL A 29 -4.70 2.95 3.12
N PHE A 30 -3.88 2.10 3.73
CA PHE A 30 -2.44 2.22 3.67
C PHE A 30 -1.88 1.30 2.59
N PHE A 31 -0.94 1.78 1.79
CA PHE A 31 -0.24 0.99 0.78
C PHE A 31 1.22 0.81 1.21
N ASP A 32 1.63 -0.45 1.33
CA ASP A 32 3.01 -0.83 1.65
C ASP A 32 3.90 -0.83 0.39
N THR A 33 5.22 -0.78 0.60
CA THR A 33 6.24 -0.80 -0.46
C THR A 33 6.13 -2.05 -1.32
N ASN A 34 5.95 -3.23 -0.71
CA ASN A 34 5.89 -4.51 -1.44
C ASN A 34 4.73 -4.55 -2.45
N VAL A 35 3.58 -3.92 -2.14
CA VAL A 35 2.46 -3.80 -3.07
C VAL A 35 2.76 -2.79 -4.16
N LEU A 36 3.23 -1.58 -3.81
CA LEU A 36 3.47 -0.51 -4.77
C LEU A 36 4.55 -0.87 -5.80
N ALA A 37 5.60 -1.59 -5.38
CA ALA A 37 6.69 -2.01 -6.26
C ALA A 37 6.21 -2.89 -7.43
N TYR A 38 5.17 -3.70 -7.23
CA TYR A 38 4.63 -4.55 -8.29
C TYR A 38 4.03 -3.77 -9.46
N LEU A 39 3.75 -2.46 -9.31
CA LEU A 39 3.35 -1.61 -10.44
C LEU A 39 4.44 -1.53 -11.53
N HIS A 40 5.70 -1.67 -11.14
CA HIS A 40 6.86 -1.58 -12.03
C HIS A 40 7.55 -2.94 -12.28
N ASP A 41 7.21 -3.97 -11.51
CA ASP A 41 7.76 -5.31 -11.71
C ASP A 41 7.20 -5.97 -12.98
N LYS A 42 8.07 -6.13 -13.99
CA LYS A 42 7.73 -6.81 -15.25
C LYS A 42 7.76 -8.34 -15.11
N GLY A 43 8.40 -8.88 -14.08
CA GLY A 43 8.49 -10.31 -13.81
C GLY A 43 7.23 -10.91 -13.18
N SER A 44 6.34 -10.07 -12.65
CA SER A 44 5.11 -10.49 -11.95
C SER A 44 3.85 -9.88 -12.58
N PRO A 45 3.49 -10.21 -13.83
CA PRO A 45 2.40 -9.55 -14.55
C PRO A 45 1.03 -9.68 -13.87
N GLU A 46 0.76 -10.79 -13.19
CA GLU A 46 -0.49 -11.04 -12.46
C GLU A 46 -0.60 -10.10 -11.24
N LYS A 47 0.45 -10.03 -10.41
CA LYS A 47 0.50 -9.12 -9.26
C LYS A 47 0.44 -7.66 -9.71
N ARG A 48 1.13 -7.32 -10.80
CA ARG A 48 1.07 -5.99 -11.41
C ARG A 48 -0.35 -5.62 -11.86
N HIS A 49 -1.10 -6.56 -12.42
CA HIS A 49 -2.50 -6.33 -12.78
C HIS A 49 -3.36 -6.07 -11.55
N VAL A 50 -3.23 -6.87 -10.49
CA VAL A 50 -3.93 -6.65 -9.20
C VAL A 50 -3.65 -5.25 -8.63
N VAL A 51 -2.38 -4.84 -8.60
CA VAL A 51 -1.99 -3.53 -8.07
C VAL A 51 -2.55 -2.39 -8.91
N ARG A 52 -2.56 -2.52 -10.25
CA ARG A 52 -3.19 -1.51 -11.12
C ARG A 52 -4.67 -1.32 -10.78
N GLU A 53 -5.42 -2.40 -10.57
CA GLU A 53 -6.84 -2.27 -10.25
C GLU A 53 -7.08 -1.67 -8.86
N LEU A 54 -6.25 -2.04 -7.87
CA LEU A 54 -6.30 -1.42 -6.54
C LEU A 54 -6.06 0.09 -6.61
N LEU A 55 -4.98 0.50 -7.29
CA LEU A 55 -4.65 1.92 -7.44
C LEU A 55 -5.75 2.65 -8.22
N SER A 56 -6.29 2.06 -9.28
CA SER A 56 -7.38 2.65 -10.05
C SER A 56 -8.65 2.85 -9.23
N SER A 57 -8.89 1.98 -8.24
CA SER A 57 -10.05 2.06 -7.35
C SER A 57 -9.85 3.07 -6.22
N TRP A 58 -8.63 3.17 -5.66
CA TRP A 58 -8.37 3.97 -4.46
C TRP A 58 -7.80 5.36 -4.74
N PHE A 59 -7.00 5.53 -5.79
CA PHE A 59 -6.37 6.80 -6.11
C PHE A 59 -7.38 7.93 -6.35
N PRO A 60 -8.49 7.73 -7.10
CA PRO A 60 -9.49 8.79 -7.30
C PRO A 60 -10.24 9.21 -6.02
N THR A 61 -10.18 8.40 -4.96
CA THR A 61 -10.91 8.67 -3.71
C THR A 61 -10.21 9.69 -2.81
N GLY A 62 -8.92 9.94 -3.03
CA GLY A 62 -8.09 10.74 -2.11
C GLY A 62 -7.95 10.13 -0.70
N LYS A 63 -8.22 8.83 -0.54
CA LYS A 63 -8.14 8.11 0.74
C LYS A 63 -6.92 7.20 0.87
N MET A 64 -6.04 7.21 -0.12
CA MET A 64 -4.76 6.52 -0.03
C MET A 64 -3.85 7.19 1.01
N VAL A 65 -3.10 6.36 1.73
CA VAL A 65 -2.08 6.78 2.69
C VAL A 65 -0.82 5.95 2.44
N VAL A 66 0.32 6.62 2.52
CA VAL A 66 1.66 6.01 2.54
C VAL A 66 2.47 6.68 3.66
N SER A 67 3.68 6.21 3.93
CA SER A 67 4.60 6.87 4.86
C SER A 67 5.89 7.31 4.18
N THR A 68 6.67 8.17 4.83
CA THR A 68 8.01 8.52 4.36
C THR A 68 8.94 7.31 4.27
N GLN A 69 8.74 6.30 5.13
CA GLN A 69 9.45 5.01 5.03
C GLN A 69 9.11 4.32 3.70
N VAL A 70 7.82 4.23 3.35
CA VAL A 70 7.39 3.60 2.09
C VAL A 70 8.02 4.29 0.89
N LEU A 71 8.06 5.63 0.86
CA LEU A 71 8.69 6.37 -0.26
C LEU A 71 10.19 6.06 -0.39
N GLN A 72 10.91 6.00 0.74
CA GLN A 72 12.34 5.69 0.77
C GLN A 72 12.63 4.27 0.29
N GLU A 73 11.89 3.30 0.82
CA GLU A 73 12.03 1.90 0.44
C GLU A 73 11.64 1.67 -1.01
N LEU A 74 10.56 2.29 -1.49
CA LEU A 74 10.10 2.17 -2.87
C LEU A 74 11.18 2.66 -3.84
N TYR A 75 11.81 3.81 -3.58
CA TYR A 75 12.93 4.28 -4.40
C TYR A 75 14.05 3.23 -4.53
N VAL A 76 14.46 2.64 -3.40
CA VAL A 76 15.51 1.62 -3.36
C VAL A 76 15.07 0.36 -4.10
N VAL A 77 13.82 -0.08 -3.94
CA VAL A 77 13.28 -1.24 -4.64
C VAL A 77 13.27 -1.01 -6.15
N LEU A 78 12.71 0.11 -6.60
CA LEU A 78 12.60 0.45 -8.02
C LEU A 78 13.97 0.56 -8.71
N THR A 79 14.92 1.22 -8.07
CA THR A 79 16.21 1.54 -8.70
C THR A 79 17.28 0.46 -8.51
N LYS A 80 17.19 -0.38 -7.47
CA LYS A 80 18.24 -1.37 -7.13
C LYS A 80 17.78 -2.82 -7.12
N LYS A 81 16.53 -3.10 -6.72
CA LYS A 81 16.06 -4.48 -6.54
C LYS A 81 15.32 -5.02 -7.77
N LEU A 82 14.57 -4.19 -8.49
CA LEU A 82 13.89 -4.60 -9.72
C LEU A 82 14.87 -4.92 -10.85
N ARG A 83 14.45 -5.85 -11.72
CA ARG A 83 15.21 -6.29 -12.89
C ARG A 83 14.31 -6.25 -14.14
N PRO A 84 14.59 -5.36 -15.12
CA PRO A 84 15.59 -4.29 -15.09
C PRO A 84 15.24 -3.21 -14.04
N PRO A 85 16.23 -2.47 -13.52
CA PRO A 85 15.97 -1.36 -12.60
C PRO A 85 15.24 -0.22 -13.32
N VAL A 86 14.37 0.47 -12.58
CA VAL A 86 13.72 1.70 -13.04
C VAL A 86 14.73 2.86 -13.00
N PRO A 87 14.84 3.67 -14.06
CA PRO A 87 15.72 4.85 -14.05
C PRO A 87 15.38 5.82 -12.90
N PRO A 88 16.37 6.48 -12.27
CA PRO A 88 16.12 7.39 -11.16
C PRO A 88 15.11 8.51 -11.44
N GLY A 89 15.06 9.02 -12.68
CA GLY A 89 14.07 10.03 -13.08
C GLY A 89 12.64 9.51 -13.06
N GLU A 90 12.40 8.34 -13.64
CA GLU A 90 11.07 7.68 -13.60
C GLU A 90 10.67 7.29 -12.17
N ALA A 91 11.65 6.88 -11.33
CA ALA A 91 11.38 6.59 -9.93
C ALA A 91 11.00 7.86 -9.14
N LEU A 92 11.62 9.01 -9.44
CA LEU A 92 11.23 10.29 -8.83
C LEU A 92 9.80 10.69 -9.23
N GLU A 93 9.46 10.61 -10.52
CA GLU A 93 8.10 10.90 -11.01
C GLU A 93 7.05 10.03 -10.32
N GLU A 94 7.37 8.75 -10.04
CA GLU A 94 6.50 7.85 -9.30
C GLU A 94 6.24 8.34 -7.86
N LEU A 95 7.30 8.71 -7.13
CA LEU A 95 7.17 9.19 -5.75
C LEU A 95 6.41 10.50 -5.67
N GLU A 96 6.67 11.43 -6.60
CA GLU A 96 5.93 12.69 -6.70
C GLU A 96 4.45 12.46 -6.99
N ARG A 97 4.13 11.53 -7.90
CA ARG A 97 2.74 11.14 -8.19
C ARG A 97 2.04 10.56 -6.97
N LEU A 98 2.72 9.69 -6.21
CA LEU A 98 2.18 9.15 -4.96
C LEU A 98 1.94 10.25 -3.93
N ASN A 99 2.88 11.19 -3.76
CA ASN A 99 2.72 12.30 -2.82
C ASN A 99 1.56 13.25 -3.19
N LEU A 100 1.23 13.38 -4.48
CA LEU A 100 0.07 14.16 -4.93
C LEU A 100 -1.26 13.42 -4.73
N GLY A 101 -1.28 12.09 -4.89
CA GLY A 101 -2.50 11.28 -4.83
C GLY A 101 -2.80 10.61 -3.48
N ALA A 102 -1.83 10.58 -2.57
CA ALA A 102 -1.93 9.94 -1.26
C ALA A 102 -1.51 10.91 -0.15
N LYS A 103 -2.11 10.74 1.03
CA LYS A 103 -1.61 11.39 2.24
C LYS A 103 -0.31 10.71 2.66
N THR A 104 0.79 11.46 2.69
CA THR A 104 2.06 10.97 3.23
C THR A 104 2.14 11.20 4.74
N VAL A 105 2.28 10.12 5.51
CA VAL A 105 2.59 10.16 6.95
C VAL A 105 4.11 10.30 7.12
N VAL A 106 4.54 11.39 7.75
CA VAL A 106 5.94 11.56 8.15
C VAL A 106 6.23 10.68 9.35
N VAL A 107 7.25 9.82 9.25
CA VAL A 107 7.69 9.00 10.37
C VAL A 107 8.39 9.87 11.40
N THR A 108 7.79 10.00 12.58
CA THR A 108 8.34 10.73 13.73
C THR A 108 8.87 9.76 14.79
N PRO A 109 9.67 10.23 15.76
CA PRO A 109 10.12 9.41 16.90
C PRO A 109 8.96 8.73 17.65
N GLU A 110 7.81 9.39 17.79
CA GLU A 110 6.64 8.84 18.48
C GLU A 110 6.07 7.62 17.73
N LEU A 111 6.06 7.67 16.40
CA LEU A 111 5.65 6.54 15.56
C LEU A 111 6.64 5.39 15.67
N ILE A 112 7.94 5.68 15.80
CA ILE A 112 8.98 4.68 16.05
C ILE A 112 8.78 4.02 17.42
N PHE A 113 8.54 4.79 18.49
CA PHE A 113 8.30 4.22 19.82
C PHE A 113 7.03 3.36 19.85
N ARG A 114 5.99 3.78 19.12
CA ARG A 114 4.79 2.95 18.94
C ARG A 114 5.10 1.68 18.16
N ALA A 115 5.91 1.75 17.11
CA ALA A 115 6.34 0.58 16.36
C ALA A 115 7.12 -0.42 17.22
N VAL A 116 7.99 0.05 18.13
CA VAL A 116 8.70 -0.82 19.09
C VAL A 116 7.71 -1.58 19.98
N ARG A 117 6.63 -0.94 20.46
CA ARG A 117 5.59 -1.61 21.24
C ARG A 117 4.83 -2.65 20.41
N ILE A 118 4.37 -2.26 19.22
CA ILE A 118 3.65 -3.15 18.30
C ILE A 118 4.51 -4.38 17.97
N HIS A 119 5.80 -4.17 17.67
CA HIS A 119 6.77 -5.24 17.41
C HIS A 119 6.84 -6.24 18.56
N ALA A 120 6.99 -5.75 19.80
CA ALA A 120 7.08 -6.61 20.98
C ALA A 120 5.77 -7.38 21.25
N GLU A 121 4.62 -6.76 21.04
CA GLU A 121 3.31 -7.34 21.34
C GLU A 121 2.82 -8.33 20.27
N ASN A 122 3.21 -8.14 19.01
CA ASN A 122 2.67 -8.91 17.87
C ASN A 122 3.69 -9.86 17.23
N ALA A 123 4.95 -9.84 17.67
CA ALA A 123 6.04 -10.68 17.13
C ALA A 123 6.22 -10.57 15.59
N ILE A 124 5.96 -9.39 15.03
CA ILE A 124 6.23 -9.04 13.62
C ILE A 124 7.57 -8.32 13.49
N SER A 125 8.12 -8.11 12.29
CA SER A 125 9.37 -7.35 12.18
C SER A 125 9.19 -5.88 12.62
N PHE A 126 10.26 -5.22 13.04
CA PHE A 126 10.19 -3.79 13.39
C PHE A 126 9.72 -2.94 12.21
N TRP A 127 10.14 -3.27 10.99
CA TRP A 127 9.75 -2.53 9.78
C TRP A 127 8.26 -2.67 9.49
N ASP A 128 7.71 -3.87 9.64
CA ASP A 128 6.26 -4.09 9.50
C ASP A 128 5.47 -3.40 10.62
N ALA A 129 6.00 -3.41 11.85
CA ALA A 129 5.41 -2.69 12.97
C ALA A 129 5.38 -1.16 12.73
N LEU A 130 6.38 -0.62 12.03
CA LEU A 130 6.41 0.80 11.65
C LEU A 130 5.38 1.13 10.57
N ILE A 131 5.14 0.21 9.62
CA ILE A 131 4.04 0.30 8.65
C ILE A 131 2.69 0.32 9.37
N VAL A 132 2.46 -0.59 10.32
CA VAL A 132 1.23 -0.63 11.12
C VAL A 132 1.05 0.66 11.94
N SER A 133 2.11 1.13 12.60
CA SER A 133 2.12 2.38 13.37
C SER A 133 1.71 3.58 12.50
N ALA A 134 2.32 3.72 11.32
CA ALA A 134 2.03 4.78 10.37
C ALA A 134 0.60 4.68 9.79
N ALA A 135 0.13 3.48 9.48
CA ALA A 135 -1.21 3.23 8.99
C ALA A 135 -2.28 3.60 10.01
N SER A 136 -2.11 3.17 11.26
CA SER A 136 -3.01 3.50 12.37
C SER A 136 -3.04 5.01 12.61
N TYR A 137 -1.87 5.67 12.63
CA TYR A 137 -1.77 7.14 12.72
C TYR A 137 -2.41 7.86 11.53
N GLY A 138 -2.30 7.29 10.33
CA GLY A 138 -2.97 7.77 9.12
C GLY A 138 -4.50 7.74 9.19
N GLY A 139 -5.06 7.04 10.18
CA GLY A 139 -6.49 6.76 10.29
C GLY A 139 -6.94 5.70 9.29
N CYS A 140 -6.04 4.80 8.88
CA CYS A 140 -6.36 3.72 7.95
C CYS A 140 -7.13 2.60 8.65
N ARG A 141 -8.08 2.00 7.94
CA ARG A 141 -8.76 0.78 8.40
C ARG A 141 -8.17 -0.49 7.80
N ILE A 142 -7.46 -0.35 6.69
CA ILE A 142 -6.83 -1.45 5.97
C ILE A 142 -5.39 -1.08 5.61
N ILE A 143 -4.47 -2.05 5.72
CA ILE A 143 -3.15 -2.04 5.09
C ILE A 143 -3.14 -3.08 3.98
N PHE A 144 -2.74 -2.68 2.78
CA PHE A 144 -2.40 -3.62 1.71
C PHE A 144 -0.91 -3.95 1.80
N THR A 145 -0.59 -5.20 2.14
CA THR A 145 0.79 -5.70 2.28
C THR A 145 0.86 -7.21 2.04
N GLU A 146 1.97 -7.70 1.51
CA GLU A 146 2.26 -9.13 1.36
C GLU A 146 2.95 -9.75 2.59
N ASP A 147 3.65 -8.94 3.38
CA ASP A 147 4.60 -9.41 4.40
C ASP A 147 3.96 -9.65 5.79
N LEU A 148 2.68 -9.30 5.96
CA LEU A 148 1.91 -9.54 7.19
C LEU A 148 0.81 -10.59 7.01
N ASN A 149 0.38 -11.19 8.13
CA ASN A 149 -0.66 -12.22 8.14
C ASN A 149 -2.03 -11.66 7.68
N PRO A 150 -2.61 -12.17 6.58
CA PRO A 150 -3.90 -11.68 6.07
C PRO A 150 -5.02 -11.88 7.10
N GLY A 151 -5.89 -10.88 7.23
CA GLY A 151 -7.00 -10.89 8.19
C GLY A 151 -6.63 -10.52 9.62
N GLN A 152 -5.34 -10.41 9.95
CA GLN A 152 -4.89 -9.90 11.25
C GLN A 152 -5.35 -8.45 11.45
N VAL A 153 -5.72 -8.09 12.68
CA VAL A 153 -6.03 -6.70 13.06
C VAL A 153 -5.03 -6.25 14.12
N ILE A 154 -4.27 -5.20 13.82
CA ILE A 154 -3.27 -4.63 14.72
C ILE A 154 -3.52 -3.14 14.83
N GLU A 155 -3.60 -2.61 16.06
CA GLU A 155 -3.89 -1.18 16.31
C GLU A 155 -5.15 -0.66 15.58
N GLY A 156 -6.17 -1.53 15.47
CA GLY A 156 -7.43 -1.24 14.77
C GLY A 156 -7.36 -1.28 13.24
N VAL A 157 -6.22 -1.67 12.66
CA VAL A 157 -5.99 -1.73 11.21
C VAL A 157 -5.98 -3.18 10.74
N ARG A 158 -6.83 -3.52 9.76
CA ARG A 158 -6.92 -4.85 9.17
C ARG A 158 -5.84 -5.04 8.10
N VAL A 159 -5.09 -6.13 8.18
CA VAL A 159 -4.10 -6.52 7.17
C VAL A 159 -4.80 -7.25 6.04
N GLU A 160 -4.55 -6.84 4.82
CA GLU A 160 -5.03 -7.48 3.61
C GLU A 160 -3.89 -7.74 2.65
N ASN A 161 -3.68 -9.01 2.29
CA ASN A 161 -2.78 -9.35 1.20
C ASN A 161 -3.60 -9.45 -0.09
N PRO A 162 -3.38 -8.55 -1.07
CA PRO A 162 -4.19 -8.50 -2.27
C PRO A 162 -3.92 -9.64 -3.25
N PHE A 163 -2.91 -10.47 -3.00
CA PHE A 163 -2.45 -11.53 -3.90
C PHE A 163 -2.94 -12.92 -3.49
N VAL A 164 -3.46 -13.08 -2.28
CA VAL A 164 -4.03 -14.34 -1.80
C VAL A 164 -5.56 -14.27 -1.86
N ARG A 165 -6.18 -15.38 -2.25
CA ARG A 165 -7.63 -15.54 -2.30
C ARG A 165 -8.12 -16.36 -1.11
#